data_AF-A0A6B2XIS1-F1
#
_entry.id   AF-A0A6B2XIS1-F1
#
_cell.length_a   1.000
_cell.length_b   1.000
_cell.length_c   1.000
_cell.angle_alpha   90.00
_cell.angle_beta   90.00
_cell.angle_gamma   90.00
#
_symmetry.space_group_name_H-M   'P 1'
#
loop_
_entity.id
_entity.type
_entity.pdbx_description
1 polymer ?
#
loop_
_entity_poly.entity_id
_entity_poly.type
_entity_poly.pdbx_seq_one_letter_code
_entity_poly.pdbx_strand_id
1 'polypeptide(L)'
;MSAYWGHGGAYETWVDFLRRWAAAEAVDPAALPVLVEAEFPGDTWERFALHLGDALNRRLRDWAERFLAAMTATTDEFSAGRALTQAREGLRSVRALAAHPGLPESTRTRFTELVDTQIQDLQVQLERTLDNLATAGTTDLRWLEQRRRTLRDNLLTAVVQPTKPAAPDPWSAPPAGVPRRRVITD
;
A
#
# COMPACT_ATOMS: atom_id res chain seq x y z
N MET A 1 33.32 6.70 22.25
CA MET A 1 32.88 5.34 22.62
C MET A 1 32.49 4.65 21.33
N SER A 2 33.28 3.67 20.91
CA SER A 2 33.16 2.96 19.63
C SER A 2 32.05 1.92 19.69
N ALA A 3 31.05 2.02 18.81
CA ALA A 3 30.10 0.96 18.54
C ALA A 3 30.31 0.50 17.10
N TYR A 4 30.96 -0.65 16.94
CA TYR A 4 31.26 -1.28 15.68
C TYR A 4 30.94 -2.77 15.85
N TRP A 5 30.18 -3.31 14.89
CA TRP A 5 29.97 -4.74 14.58
C TRP A 5 28.89 -5.53 15.34
N GLY A 6 27.64 -5.36 14.91
CA GLY A 6 26.76 -6.48 14.58
C GLY A 6 26.34 -6.27 13.11
N HIS A 7 26.60 -7.24 12.23
CA HIS A 7 26.33 -7.25 10.78
C HIS A 7 25.58 -6.05 10.17
N GLY A 8 26.35 -5.22 9.45
CA GLY A 8 25.89 -4.19 8.54
C GLY A 8 25.36 -2.93 9.20
N GLY A 9 25.96 -1.77 8.88
CA GLY A 9 25.47 -0.48 9.36
C GLY A 9 24.02 -0.22 8.95
N ALA A 10 23.41 0.85 9.47
CA ALA A 10 22.00 1.18 9.19
C ALA A 10 21.63 1.13 7.70
N TYR A 11 22.54 1.57 6.82
CA TYR A 11 22.41 1.43 5.37
C TYR A 11 22.26 -0.03 4.90
N GLU A 12 23.10 -0.94 5.36
CA GLU A 12 23.07 -2.35 4.93
C GLU A 12 21.81 -3.06 5.45
N THR A 13 21.37 -2.77 6.68
CA THR A 13 20.08 -3.23 7.21
C THR A 13 18.93 -2.83 6.30
N TRP A 14 18.93 -1.57 5.85
CA TRP A 14 17.95 -1.05 4.92
C TRP A 14 18.00 -1.74 3.55
N VAL A 15 19.18 -1.89 2.96
CA VAL A 15 19.33 -2.52 1.64
C VAL A 15 18.92 -4.01 1.68
N ASP A 16 19.30 -4.74 2.73
CA ASP A 16 18.86 -6.14 2.90
C ASP A 16 17.35 -6.23 3.05
N PHE A 17 16.76 -5.38 3.89
CA PHE A 17 15.32 -5.30 4.04
C PHE A 17 14.63 -5.03 2.69
N LEU A 18 15.09 -4.02 1.94
CA LEU A 18 14.49 -3.65 0.65
C LEU A 18 14.53 -4.81 -0.34
N ARG A 19 15.65 -5.54 -0.39
CA ARG A 19 15.81 -6.73 -1.25
C ARG A 19 14.79 -7.82 -0.88
N ARG A 20 14.70 -8.17 0.41
CA ARG A 20 13.80 -9.24 0.90
C ARG A 20 12.33 -8.84 0.79
N TRP A 21 12.02 -7.60 1.15
CA TRP A 21 10.68 -7.02 1.00
C TRP A 21 10.25 -7.00 -0.46
N ALA A 22 11.15 -6.63 -1.39
CA ALA A 22 10.85 -6.64 -2.81
C ALA A 22 10.63 -8.05 -3.38
N ALA A 23 11.24 -9.07 -2.77
CA ALA A 23 10.98 -10.49 -3.06
C ALA A 23 9.67 -11.02 -2.42
N ALA A 24 8.88 -10.14 -1.79
CA ALA A 24 7.66 -10.47 -1.06
C ALA A 24 7.86 -11.40 0.16
N GLU A 25 9.06 -11.41 0.74
CA GLU A 25 9.29 -12.06 2.03
C GLU A 25 8.56 -11.34 3.16
N ALA A 26 8.18 -12.10 4.19
CA ALA A 26 7.61 -11.54 5.41
C ALA A 26 8.72 -10.91 6.26
N VAL A 27 8.95 -9.62 6.06
CA VAL A 27 9.90 -8.81 6.83
C VAL A 27 9.18 -7.66 7.51
N ASP A 28 9.57 -7.36 8.76
CA ASP A 28 8.96 -6.32 9.58
C ASP A 28 9.64 -4.96 9.35
N PRO A 29 8.94 -3.95 8.79
CA PRO A 29 9.50 -2.61 8.61
C PRO A 29 9.77 -1.89 9.94
N ALA A 30 9.10 -2.26 11.04
CA ALA A 30 9.30 -1.59 12.34
C ALA A 30 10.71 -1.81 12.92
N ALA A 31 11.43 -2.82 12.44
CA ALA A 31 12.81 -3.10 12.82
C ALA A 31 13.85 -2.23 12.08
N LEU A 32 13.43 -1.37 11.14
CA LEU A 32 14.33 -0.55 10.35
C LEU A 32 14.92 0.61 11.16
N PRO A 33 16.24 0.83 11.09
CA PRO A 33 16.89 1.95 11.79
C PRO A 33 16.53 3.29 11.15
N VAL A 34 16.66 4.37 11.91
CA VAL A 34 16.57 5.74 11.36
C VAL A 34 17.85 6.05 10.59
N LEU A 35 17.71 6.56 9.36
CA LEU A 35 18.83 7.07 8.58
C LEU A 35 18.92 8.58 8.72
N VAL A 36 20.13 9.09 8.94
CA VAL A 36 20.41 10.52 9.04
C VAL A 36 21.20 10.97 7.83
N GLU A 37 20.73 11.99 7.12
CA GLU A 37 21.32 12.40 5.84
C GLU A 37 22.80 12.80 5.98
N ALA A 38 23.15 13.46 7.09
CA ALA A 38 24.51 13.89 7.40
C ALA A 38 25.51 12.76 7.71
N GLU A 39 25.04 11.52 7.96
CA GLU A 39 25.90 10.38 8.32
C GLU A 39 26.50 9.66 7.11
N PHE A 40 26.01 9.95 5.89
CA PHE A 40 26.46 9.27 4.68
C PHE A 40 26.93 10.26 3.61
N PRO A 41 27.96 9.91 2.82
CA PRO A 41 28.33 10.66 1.62
C PRO A 41 27.19 10.71 0.60
N GLY A 42 27.13 11.77 -0.23
CA GLY A 42 26.12 11.94 -1.27
C GLY A 42 25.94 10.72 -2.18
N ASP A 43 27.04 10.14 -2.67
CA ASP A 43 27.01 8.92 -3.50
C ASP A 43 26.32 7.73 -2.82
N THR A 44 26.40 7.63 -1.49
CA THR A 44 25.74 6.55 -0.73
C THR A 44 24.23 6.76 -0.68
N TRP A 45 23.80 8.02 -0.53
CA TRP A 45 22.39 8.40 -0.60
C TRP A 45 21.79 8.20 -1.98
N GLU A 46 22.53 8.52 -3.04
CA GLU A 46 22.08 8.26 -4.41
C GLU A 46 21.84 6.77 -4.64
N ARG A 47 22.79 5.92 -4.21
CA ARG A 47 22.63 4.45 -4.29
C ARG A 47 21.47 3.96 -3.44
N PHE A 48 21.28 4.51 -2.25
CA PHE A 48 20.14 4.18 -1.40
C PHE A 48 18.82 4.50 -2.11
N ALA A 49 18.71 5.70 -2.70
CA ALA A 49 17.52 6.11 -3.44
C ALA A 49 17.25 5.18 -4.63
N LEU A 50 18.28 4.71 -5.33
CA LEU A 50 18.14 3.68 -6.38
C LEU A 50 17.58 2.37 -5.81
N HIS A 51 18.15 1.85 -4.72
CA HIS A 51 17.64 0.62 -4.09
C HIS A 51 16.19 0.75 -3.63
N LEU A 52 15.82 1.88 -3.03
CA LEU A 52 14.45 2.15 -2.59
C LEU A 52 13.50 2.23 -3.79
N GLY A 53 13.87 2.99 -4.83
CA GLY A 53 13.09 3.12 -6.05
C GLY A 53 12.87 1.78 -6.76
N ASP A 54 13.92 0.98 -6.90
CA ASP A 54 13.85 -0.35 -7.52
C ASP A 54 12.95 -1.31 -6.73
N ALA A 55 13.07 -1.31 -5.40
CA ALA A 55 12.24 -2.14 -4.53
C ALA A 55 10.75 -1.77 -4.64
N LEU A 56 10.43 -0.47 -4.58
CA LEU A 56 9.06 0.04 -4.72
C LEU A 56 8.49 -0.31 -6.09
N ASN A 57 9.23 -0.03 -7.17
CA ASN A 57 8.81 -0.29 -8.54
C ASN A 57 8.56 -1.79 -8.78
N ARG A 58 9.46 -2.66 -8.28
CA ARG A 58 9.27 -4.11 -8.37
C ARG A 58 7.99 -4.57 -7.68
N ARG A 59 7.74 -4.09 -6.46
CA ARG A 59 6.52 -4.45 -5.71
C ARG A 59 5.25 -3.95 -6.36
N LEU A 60 5.26 -2.75 -6.94
CA LEU A 60 4.13 -2.22 -7.69
C LEU A 60 3.86 -3.02 -8.97
N ARG A 61 4.90 -3.42 -9.70
CA ARG A 61 4.76 -4.27 -10.88
C ARG A 61 4.21 -5.65 -10.53
N ASP A 62 4.82 -6.35 -9.57
CA ASP A 62 4.37 -7.67 -9.12
C ASP A 62 2.92 -7.61 -8.60
N TRP A 63 2.57 -6.51 -7.92
CA TRP A 63 1.21 -6.25 -7.49
C TRP A 63 0.24 -6.08 -8.67
N ALA A 64 0.60 -5.28 -9.68
CA ALA A 64 -0.25 -5.01 -10.83
C ALA A 64 -0.52 -6.28 -11.64
N GLU A 65 0.51 -7.11 -11.86
CA GLU A 65 0.40 -8.39 -12.54
C GLU A 65 -0.54 -9.35 -11.79
N ARG A 66 -0.37 -9.49 -10.47
CA ARG A 66 -1.26 -10.34 -9.63
C ARG A 66 -2.69 -9.84 -9.62
N PHE A 67 -2.89 -8.52 -9.55
CA PHE A 67 -4.22 -7.93 -9.57
C PHE A 67 -4.92 -8.16 -10.91
N LEU A 68 -4.22 -7.95 -12.03
CA LEU A 68 -4.77 -8.21 -13.37
C LEU A 68 -5.13 -9.68 -13.56
N ALA A 69 -4.26 -10.60 -13.12
CA ALA A 69 -4.54 -12.03 -13.15
C ALA A 69 -5.77 -12.40 -12.29
N ALA A 70 -5.91 -11.82 -11.10
CA ALA A 70 -7.08 -12.04 -10.24
C ALA A 70 -8.36 -11.49 -10.89
N MET A 71 -8.32 -10.27 -11.42
CA MET A 71 -9.48 -9.63 -12.05
C MET A 71 -9.98 -10.40 -13.26
N THR A 72 -9.07 -10.92 -14.09
CA THR A 72 -9.43 -11.71 -15.28
C THR A 72 -9.91 -13.12 -14.93
N ALA A 73 -9.42 -13.72 -13.84
CA ALA A 73 -9.87 -15.03 -13.38
C ALA A 73 -11.25 -15.01 -12.68
N THR A 74 -11.65 -13.87 -12.11
CA THR A 74 -12.92 -13.77 -11.38
C THR A 74 -14.15 -13.75 -12.31
N THR A 75 -15.11 -14.62 -12.04
CA THR A 75 -16.37 -14.72 -12.79
C THR A 75 -17.53 -13.95 -12.14
N ASP A 76 -17.43 -13.65 -10.84
CA ASP A 76 -18.48 -13.00 -10.06
C ASP A 76 -18.03 -11.67 -9.44
N GLU A 77 -18.99 -10.88 -8.95
CA GLU A 77 -18.76 -9.53 -8.40
C GLU A 77 -18.12 -9.56 -7.02
N PHE A 78 -18.49 -10.53 -6.17
CA PHE A 78 -17.98 -10.63 -4.82
C PHE A 78 -16.48 -10.94 -4.82
N SER A 79 -16.05 -11.88 -5.66
CA SER A 79 -14.65 -12.24 -5.83
C SER A 79 -13.81 -11.08 -6.36
N ALA A 80 -14.35 -10.26 -7.28
CA ALA A 80 -13.66 -9.06 -7.73
C ALA A 80 -13.57 -7.96 -6.66
N GLY A 81 -14.64 -7.75 -5.88
CA GLY A 81 -14.61 -6.84 -4.73
C GLY A 81 -13.58 -7.25 -3.67
N ARG A 82 -13.44 -8.56 -3.42
CA ARG A 82 -12.39 -9.11 -2.56
C ARG A 82 -10.99 -8.90 -3.15
N ALA A 83 -10.79 -9.20 -4.43
CA ALA A 83 -9.52 -8.98 -5.11
C ALA A 83 -9.09 -7.51 -5.03
N LEU A 84 -10.03 -6.57 -5.20
CA LEU A 84 -9.81 -5.14 -5.05
C LEU A 84 -9.44 -4.72 -3.62
N THR A 85 -10.11 -5.29 -2.63
CA THR A 85 -9.80 -5.01 -1.21
C THR A 85 -8.40 -5.50 -0.85
N GLN A 86 -8.03 -6.70 -1.28
CA GLN A 86 -6.67 -7.23 -1.10
C GLN A 86 -5.63 -6.42 -1.87
N ALA A 87 -5.98 -5.96 -3.06
CA ALA A 87 -5.11 -5.12 -3.87
C ALA A 87 -4.81 -3.77 -3.18
N ARG A 88 -5.83 -3.13 -2.59
CA ARG A 88 -5.63 -1.90 -1.81
C ARG A 88 -4.67 -2.09 -0.63
N GLU A 89 -4.72 -3.24 0.04
CA GLU A 89 -3.80 -3.53 1.14
C GLU A 89 -2.35 -3.64 0.67
N GLY A 90 -2.12 -4.24 -0.50
CA GLY A 90 -0.80 -4.26 -1.14
C GLY A 90 -0.25 -2.85 -1.40
N LEU A 91 -1.08 -1.95 -1.93
CA LEU A 91 -0.69 -0.56 -2.17
C LEU A 91 -0.44 0.22 -0.88
N ARG A 92 -1.21 -0.04 0.20
CA ARG A 92 -0.94 0.54 1.53
C ARG A 92 0.44 0.16 2.03
N SER A 93 0.86 -1.09 1.87
CA SER A 93 2.19 -1.54 2.27
C SER A 93 3.30 -0.81 1.50
N VAL A 94 3.14 -0.64 0.18
CA VAL A 94 4.10 0.14 -0.64
C VAL A 94 4.18 1.59 -0.19
N ARG A 95 3.02 2.23 -0.01
CA ARG A 95 2.94 3.64 0.43
C ARG A 95 3.51 3.83 1.84
N ALA A 96 3.25 2.89 2.76
CA ALA A 96 3.79 2.94 4.12
C ALA A 96 5.33 2.86 4.14
N LEU A 97 5.94 2.08 3.23
CA LEU A 97 7.39 2.02 3.11
C LEU A 97 7.97 3.33 2.54
N ALA A 98 7.33 3.92 1.52
CA ALA A 98 7.73 5.23 1.00
C ALA A 98 7.61 6.35 2.05
N ALA A 99 6.61 6.24 2.94
CA ALA A 99 6.37 7.16 4.04
C ALA A 99 7.10 6.79 5.35
N HIS A 100 8.07 5.87 5.31
CA HIS A 100 8.63 5.29 6.53
C HIS A 100 9.35 6.33 7.41
N PRO A 101 9.14 6.35 8.74
CA PRO A 101 9.73 7.34 9.64
C PRO A 101 11.25 7.23 9.75
N GLY A 102 11.82 6.07 9.45
CA GLY A 102 13.27 5.87 9.38
C GLY A 102 13.95 6.53 8.17
N LEU A 103 13.19 7.08 7.22
CA LEU A 103 13.74 7.85 6.10
C LEU A 103 13.87 9.34 6.47
N PRO A 104 14.87 10.06 5.93
CA PRO A 104 14.92 11.51 5.99
C PRO A 104 13.67 12.13 5.37
N GLU A 105 13.22 13.27 5.91
CA GLU A 105 11.97 13.91 5.48
C GLU A 105 11.96 14.20 3.97
N SER A 106 13.05 14.73 3.43
CA SER A 106 13.24 15.00 1.99
C SER A 106 12.98 13.76 1.12
N THR A 107 13.53 12.62 1.54
CA THR A 107 13.39 11.33 0.86
C THR A 107 11.96 10.82 1.00
N ARG A 108 11.41 10.87 2.21
CA ARG A 108 10.05 10.42 2.51
C ARG A 108 9.01 11.15 1.66
N THR A 109 9.08 12.49 1.60
CA THR A 109 8.16 13.30 0.79
C THR A 109 8.26 12.92 -0.69
N ARG A 110 9.47 12.92 -1.24
CA ARG A 110 9.71 12.62 -2.66
C ARG A 110 9.20 11.23 -3.06
N PHE A 111 9.51 10.19 -2.28
CA PHE A 111 9.08 8.83 -2.62
C PHE A 111 7.59 8.60 -2.38
N THR A 112 6.99 9.26 -1.37
CA THR A 112 5.54 9.21 -1.16
C THR A 112 4.80 9.84 -2.33
N GLU A 113 5.22 11.02 -2.80
CA GLU A 113 4.65 11.66 -3.98
C GLU A 113 4.78 10.78 -5.24
N LEU A 114 5.97 10.19 -5.45
CA LEU A 114 6.21 9.29 -6.57
C LEU A 114 5.29 8.06 -6.53
N VAL A 115 5.13 7.42 -5.37
CA VAL A 115 4.23 6.28 -5.20
C VAL A 115 2.77 6.71 -5.40
N ASP A 116 2.37 7.87 -4.88
CA ASP A 116 1.02 8.39 -5.05
C ASP A 116 0.70 8.66 -6.53
N THR A 117 1.65 9.22 -7.31
CA THR A 117 1.53 9.36 -8.77
C THR A 117 1.45 8.00 -9.47
N GLN A 118 2.30 7.04 -9.11
CA GLN A 118 2.26 5.70 -9.71
C GLN A 118 0.95 4.97 -9.43
N ILE A 119 0.36 5.12 -8.24
CA ILE A 119 -0.97 4.57 -7.92
C ILE A 119 -2.05 5.19 -8.80
N GLN A 120 -1.98 6.49 -9.06
CA GLN A 120 -2.91 7.18 -9.97
C GLN A 120 -2.75 6.66 -11.41
N ASP A 121 -1.51 6.52 -11.90
CA ASP A 121 -1.24 5.98 -13.23
C ASP A 121 -1.73 4.53 -13.38
N LEU A 122 -1.56 3.70 -12.35
CA LEU A 122 -2.06 2.32 -12.34
C LEU A 122 -3.58 2.27 -12.44
N GLN A 123 -4.31 3.15 -11.74
CA GLN A 123 -5.76 3.26 -11.86
C GLN A 123 -6.17 3.58 -13.30
N VAL A 124 -5.51 4.56 -13.93
CA VAL A 124 -5.80 4.95 -15.32
C VAL A 124 -5.49 3.83 -16.31
N GLN A 125 -4.38 3.10 -16.11
CA GLN A 125 -4.01 1.98 -16.98
C GLN A 125 -5.00 0.82 -16.89
N LEU A 126 -5.53 0.54 -15.69
CA LEU A 126 -6.55 -0.49 -15.50
C LEU A 126 -7.86 -0.13 -16.20
N GLU A 127 -8.28 1.13 -16.09
CA GLU A 127 -9.48 1.62 -16.80
C GLU A 127 -9.31 1.51 -18.32
N ARG A 128 -8.16 1.94 -18.86
CA ARG A 128 -7.84 1.79 -20.30
C ARG A 128 -7.82 0.33 -20.75
N THR A 129 -7.33 -0.58 -19.90
CA THR A 129 -7.30 -2.01 -20.24
C THR A 129 -8.72 -2.57 -20.39
N LEU A 130 -9.64 -2.18 -19.51
CA LEU A 130 -11.06 -2.55 -19.65
C LEU A 130 -11.70 -1.92 -20.90
N ASP A 131 -11.35 -0.68 -21.23
CA ASP A 131 -11.84 -0.01 -22.43
C ASP A 131 -11.38 -0.72 -23.71
N ASN A 132 -10.12 -1.17 -23.75
CA ASN A 132 -9.57 -1.92 -24.88
C ASN A 132 -10.25 -3.29 -25.04
N LEU A 133 -10.61 -3.96 -23.95
CA LEU A 133 -11.37 -5.21 -24.00
C LEU A 133 -12.79 -4.99 -24.54
N ALA A 134 -13.39 -3.82 -24.26
CA ALA A 134 -14.70 -3.46 -24.80
C ALA A 134 -14.67 -3.20 -26.31
N THR A 135 -13.62 -2.52 -26.80
CA THR A 135 -13.47 -2.22 -28.24
C THR A 135 -13.09 -3.45 -29.06
N ALA A 136 -12.39 -4.42 -28.47
CA ALA A 136 -12.03 -5.68 -29.13
C ALA A 136 -13.25 -6.60 -29.41
N GLY A 137 -14.41 -6.36 -28.79
CA GLY A 137 -15.66 -7.10 -29.04
C GLY A 137 -15.63 -8.58 -28.67
N THR A 138 -14.59 -9.06 -27.99
CA THR A 138 -14.37 -10.47 -27.64
C THR A 138 -14.96 -10.84 -26.27
N THR A 139 -15.39 -9.85 -25.48
CA THR A 139 -15.83 -10.00 -24.09
C THR A 139 -17.28 -9.52 -23.93
N ASP A 140 -18.04 -10.17 -23.04
CA ASP A 140 -19.43 -9.80 -22.74
C ASP A 140 -19.52 -8.36 -22.19
N LEU A 141 -20.35 -7.52 -22.82
CA LEU A 141 -20.57 -6.12 -22.46
C LEU A 141 -21.12 -5.97 -21.04
N ARG A 142 -22.01 -6.87 -20.59
CA ARG A 142 -22.57 -6.80 -19.23
C ARG A 142 -21.51 -7.04 -18.17
N TRP A 143 -20.61 -8.00 -18.42
CA TRP A 143 -19.48 -8.28 -17.55
C TRP A 143 -18.52 -7.07 -17.49
N LEU A 144 -18.23 -6.43 -18.63
CA LEU A 144 -17.37 -5.25 -18.69
C LEU A 144 -17.94 -4.05 -17.92
N GLU A 145 -19.23 -3.76 -18.08
CA GLU A 145 -19.91 -2.69 -17.34
C GLU A 145 -19.90 -2.94 -15.84
N GLN A 146 -20.15 -4.19 -15.42
CA GLN A 146 -20.09 -4.58 -14.02
C GLN A 146 -18.67 -4.39 -13.45
N ARG A 147 -17.63 -4.80 -14.18
CA ARG A 147 -16.22 -4.62 -13.76
C ARG A 147 -15.84 -3.15 -13.68
N ARG A 148 -16.25 -2.31 -14.65
CA ARG A 148 -16.04 -0.85 -14.59
C ARG A 148 -16.71 -0.24 -13.37
N ARG A 149 -17.93 -0.65 -13.05
CA ARG A 149 -18.65 -0.19 -11.86
C ARG A 149 -17.90 -0.60 -10.59
N THR A 150 -17.49 -1.86 -10.47
CA THR A 150 -16.72 -2.31 -9.30
C THR A 150 -15.41 -1.53 -9.14
N LEU A 151 -14.67 -1.25 -10.23
CA LEU A 151 -13.45 -0.42 -10.17
C LEU A 151 -13.73 1.02 -9.72
N ARG A 152 -14.80 1.65 -10.24
CA ARG A 152 -15.19 3.03 -9.86
C ARG A 152 -15.68 3.13 -8.43
N ASP A 153 -16.47 2.15 -7.98
CA ASP A 153 -16.96 2.09 -6.61
C ASP A 153 -15.82 1.71 -5.64
N ASN A 154 -14.74 1.11 -6.15
CA ASN A 154 -13.58 0.68 -5.37
C ASN A 154 -12.23 1.22 -5.91
N LEU A 155 -12.13 2.53 -6.08
CA LEU A 155 -10.89 3.18 -6.54
C LEU A 155 -9.67 2.78 -5.71
N LEU A 156 -8.56 2.46 -6.40
CA LEU A 156 -7.27 2.18 -5.77
C LEU A 156 -6.69 3.43 -5.11
N THR A 157 -7.01 4.61 -5.66
CA THR A 157 -6.62 5.93 -5.13
C THR A 157 -7.23 6.25 -3.77
N ALA A 158 -8.23 5.48 -3.30
CA ALA A 158 -8.73 5.59 -1.93
C ALA A 158 -7.63 5.31 -0.87
N VAL A 159 -6.52 4.68 -1.25
CA VAL A 159 -5.32 4.50 -0.40
C VAL A 159 -4.51 5.80 -0.23
N VAL A 160 -4.61 6.71 -1.19
CA VAL A 160 -3.88 7.99 -1.23
C VAL A 160 -4.64 9.07 -0.45
N GLN A 161 -5.97 9.01 -0.45
CA GLN A 161 -6.75 9.94 0.36
C GLN A 161 -6.48 9.70 1.84
N PRO A 162 -6.26 10.77 2.66
CA PRO A 162 -6.35 10.61 4.10
C PRO A 162 -7.74 10.02 4.35
N THR A 163 -7.81 8.86 4.98
CA THR A 163 -9.07 8.31 5.47
C THR A 163 -9.72 9.40 6.29
N LYS A 164 -10.70 10.10 5.71
CA LYS A 164 -11.67 10.87 6.48
C LYS A 164 -12.15 9.86 7.52
N PRO A 165 -11.99 10.11 8.83
CA PRO A 165 -12.48 9.17 9.82
C PRO A 165 -13.93 8.88 9.43
N ALA A 166 -14.22 7.60 9.20
CA ALA A 166 -15.57 7.18 8.91
C ALA A 166 -16.45 7.84 9.97
N ALA A 167 -17.47 8.59 9.53
CA ALA A 167 -18.43 9.14 10.47
C ALA A 167 -18.85 7.99 11.38
N PRO A 168 -18.79 8.15 12.71
CA PRO A 168 -19.10 7.08 13.64
C PRO A 168 -20.43 6.47 13.21
N ASP A 169 -20.41 5.17 12.93
CA ASP A 169 -21.58 4.41 12.54
C ASP A 169 -22.66 4.64 13.61
N PRO A 170 -23.83 5.20 13.25
CA PRO A 170 -24.90 5.44 14.22
C PRO A 170 -25.42 4.14 14.84
N TRP A 171 -25.09 2.97 14.27
CA TRP A 171 -25.39 1.65 14.81
C TRP A 171 -24.32 1.08 15.74
N SER A 172 -23.15 1.71 15.83
CA SER A 172 -22.07 1.32 16.75
C SER A 172 -22.19 1.96 18.14
N ALA A 173 -23.33 2.60 18.45
CA ALA A 173 -23.60 3.10 19.79
C ALA A 173 -23.69 1.93 20.79
N PRO A 174 -22.86 1.87 21.85
CA PRO A 174 -23.06 0.91 22.91
C PRO A 174 -24.43 1.17 23.58
N PRO A 175 -25.18 0.11 23.97
CA PRO A 175 -26.48 0.30 24.60
C PRO A 175 -26.33 1.18 25.84
N ALA A 176 -27.11 2.27 25.87
CA ALA A 176 -27.08 3.22 26.95
C ALA A 176 -27.49 2.56 28.27
N GLY A 177 -26.57 2.57 29.24
CA GLY A 177 -26.87 2.43 30.66
C GLY A 177 -26.94 1.00 31.20
N VAL A 178 -25.89 0.61 31.93
CA VAL A 178 -26.04 -0.41 32.98
C VAL A 178 -26.72 0.26 34.17
N PRO A 179 -27.90 -0.20 34.64
CA PRO A 179 -28.52 0.34 35.84
C PRO A 179 -27.65 0.01 37.05
N ARG A 180 -27.11 1.03 37.72
CA ARG A 180 -26.35 0.86 38.98
C ARG A 180 -27.30 0.40 40.07
N ARG A 181 -27.23 -0.89 40.41
CA ARG A 181 -27.91 -1.49 41.56
C ARG A 181 -27.33 -0.89 42.85
N ARG A 182 -28.10 -0.03 43.53
CA ARG A 182 -27.79 0.42 44.89
C ARG A 182 -27.94 -0.77 45.84
N VAL A 183 -26.83 -1.22 46.43
CA VAL A 183 -26.85 -2.12 47.59
C VAL A 183 -27.06 -1.23 48.81
N ILE A 184 -28.19 -1.43 49.49
CA ILE A 184 -28.43 -0.88 50.82
C ILE A 184 -27.87 -1.93 51.79
N THR A 185 -26.87 -1.55 52.57
CA THR A 185 -26.46 -2.28 53.78
C THR A 185 -27.14 -1.64 54.98
N ASP A 186 -27.77 -2.48 55.79
CA ASP A 186 -28.35 -2.20 57.11
C ASP A 186 -27.26 -1.77 58.11
#